data_AF-A0A3P7JEU7-F1
#
_entry.id   AF-A0A3P7JEU7-F1
#
_cell.length_a   1.000
_cell.length_b   1.000
_cell.length_c   1.000
_cell.angle_alpha   90.00
_cell.angle_beta   90.00
_cell.angle_gamma   90.00
#
_symmetry.space_group_name_H-M   'P 1'
#
loop_
_entity.id
_entity.type
_entity.pdbx_description
1 polymer ?
#
loop_
_entity_poly.entity_id
_entity_poly.type
_entity_poly.pdbx_seq_one_letter_code
_entity_poly.pdbx_strand_id
1 'polypeptide(L)'
;MRKEFSFFYADANWRMTVDTTKLYPDDGNVGAFREINTVRGANSNCLVFLSGMKELNNTWKIKPRHKYQRIVVASLQGTDFSEAIDDRGVAINVSSNFTEPENVKKLITAILEGFVTSSFKV
;
A
#
# COMPACT_ATOMS: atom_id res chain seq x y z
N MET A 1 19.61 13.44 -9.41
CA MET A 1 18.32 13.20 -8.73
C MET A 1 17.61 14.56 -8.63
N ARG A 2 16.44 14.75 -9.26
CA ARG A 2 15.77 16.07 -9.29
C ARG A 2 15.13 16.36 -7.92
N LYS A 3 15.19 17.61 -7.46
CA LYS A 3 14.97 17.98 -6.04
C LYS A 3 13.60 18.58 -5.71
N GLU A 4 12.73 18.80 -6.70
CA GLU A 4 11.42 19.44 -6.46
C GLU A 4 10.25 18.45 -6.59
N PHE A 5 9.25 18.63 -5.74
CA PHE A 5 8.04 17.79 -5.67
C PHE A 5 7.25 17.76 -6.98
N SER A 6 7.25 18.86 -7.74
CA SER A 6 6.65 18.95 -9.08
C SER A 6 7.22 17.93 -10.07
N PHE A 7 8.53 17.64 -9.98
CA PHE A 7 9.17 16.62 -10.80
C PHE A 7 8.86 15.21 -10.32
N PHE A 8 8.66 15.00 -9.02
CA PHE A 8 8.16 13.72 -8.51
C PHE A 8 6.75 13.46 -9.03
N TYR A 9 5.86 14.45 -9.01
CA TYR A 9 4.51 14.32 -9.54
C TYR A 9 4.50 14.00 -11.05
N ALA A 10 5.35 14.68 -11.83
CA ALA A 10 5.51 14.40 -13.25
C ALA A 10 6.14 13.01 -13.52
N ASP A 11 7.17 12.62 -12.77
CA ASP A 11 7.81 11.31 -12.91
C ASP A 11 6.87 10.18 -12.47
N ALA A 12 6.06 10.39 -11.42
CA ALA A 12 5.04 9.45 -10.96
C ALA A 12 3.95 9.28 -12.03
N ASN A 13 3.38 10.36 -12.56
CA ASN A 13 2.35 10.28 -13.59
C ASN A 13 2.88 9.74 -14.93
N TRP A 14 4.14 10.01 -15.27
CA TRP A 14 4.77 9.50 -16.49
C TRP A 14 5.10 8.01 -16.38
N ARG A 15 5.51 7.53 -15.21
CA ARG A 15 5.87 6.11 -14.98
C ARG A 15 4.69 5.26 -14.51
N MET A 16 3.66 5.89 -13.96
CA MET A 16 2.37 5.29 -13.64
C MET A 16 1.36 5.80 -14.67
N THR A 17 1.53 5.41 -15.94
CA THR A 17 0.43 5.46 -16.90
C THR A 17 -0.75 4.73 -16.28
N VAL A 18 -1.73 5.48 -15.76
CA VAL A 18 -3.00 4.95 -15.30
C VAL A 18 -3.71 4.51 -16.57
N ASP A 19 -3.51 3.25 -16.95
CA ASP A 19 -4.25 2.60 -18.02
C ASP A 19 -5.74 2.85 -17.77
N THR A 20 -6.43 3.36 -18.78
CA THR A 20 -7.77 3.93 -18.70
C THR A 20 -8.75 2.96 -18.05
N THR A 21 -9.02 3.15 -16.76
CA THR A 21 -10.18 2.67 -15.97
C THR A 21 -10.80 1.34 -16.39
N LYS A 22 -9.99 0.32 -16.69
CA LYS A 22 -10.44 -1.05 -16.46
C LYS A 22 -10.15 -1.30 -14.98
N LEU A 23 -11.20 -1.45 -14.18
CA LEU A 23 -11.07 -1.90 -12.80
C LEU A 23 -10.35 -3.23 -12.86
N TYR A 24 -9.03 -3.21 -12.67
CA TYR A 24 -8.24 -4.41 -12.60
C TYR A 24 -8.07 -4.76 -11.13
N PRO A 25 -8.50 -5.95 -10.73
CA PRO A 25 -9.15 -6.99 -11.56
C PRO A 25 -10.68 -6.82 -11.72
N ASP A 26 -11.21 -7.40 -12.80
CA ASP A 26 -12.59 -7.23 -13.27
C ASP A 26 -13.66 -7.72 -12.25
N ASP A 27 -13.28 -8.54 -11.27
CA ASP A 27 -14.11 -9.03 -10.16
C ASP A 27 -14.05 -8.15 -8.89
N GLY A 28 -13.57 -6.91 -9.02
CA GLY A 28 -13.60 -5.90 -7.96
C GLY A 28 -12.69 -6.26 -6.77
N ASN A 29 -13.19 -6.04 -5.55
CA ASN A 29 -12.40 -6.22 -4.32
C ASN A 29 -11.83 -7.64 -4.18
N VAL A 30 -12.63 -8.67 -4.50
CA VAL A 30 -12.23 -10.08 -4.37
C VAL A 30 -11.00 -10.37 -5.22
N GLY A 31 -11.03 -9.92 -6.46
CA GLY A 31 -9.85 -10.06 -7.30
C GLY A 31 -8.70 -9.22 -6.80
N ALA A 32 -8.94 -7.99 -6.34
CA ALA A 32 -7.85 -7.12 -5.89
C ALA A 32 -7.01 -7.80 -4.81
N PHE A 33 -7.66 -8.44 -3.82
CA PHE A 33 -6.97 -9.26 -2.82
C PHE A 33 -6.26 -10.46 -3.43
N ARG A 34 -6.87 -11.16 -4.39
CA ARG A 34 -6.25 -12.30 -5.08
C ARG A 34 -4.98 -11.88 -5.82
N GLU A 35 -5.05 -10.80 -6.59
CA GLU A 35 -3.92 -10.25 -7.34
C GLU A 35 -2.80 -9.84 -6.40
N ILE A 36 -3.11 -9.07 -5.35
CA ILE A 36 -2.17 -8.69 -4.28
C ILE A 36 -1.45 -9.91 -3.70
N ASN A 37 -2.19 -11.00 -3.48
CA ASN A 37 -1.63 -12.24 -2.95
C ASN A 37 -0.71 -12.96 -3.95
N THR A 38 -0.78 -12.63 -5.23
CA THR A 38 0.05 -13.22 -6.29
C THR A 38 1.15 -12.30 -6.83
N VAL A 39 1.18 -11.02 -6.41
CA VAL A 39 2.18 -10.04 -6.89
C VAL A 39 3.60 -10.58 -6.71
N ARG A 40 4.40 -10.40 -7.77
CA ARG A 40 5.83 -10.71 -7.79
C ARG A 40 6.65 -9.43 -7.81
N GLY A 41 7.47 -9.21 -6.77
CA GLY A 41 8.47 -8.15 -6.73
C GLY A 41 9.85 -8.73 -6.45
N ALA A 42 10.68 -8.93 -7.47
CA ALA A 42 12.02 -9.54 -7.31
C ALA A 42 12.97 -8.67 -6.45
N ASN A 43 12.73 -7.36 -6.36
CA ASN A 43 13.57 -6.39 -5.64
C ASN A 43 12.76 -5.42 -4.75
N SER A 44 11.49 -5.71 -4.47
CA SER A 44 10.62 -4.81 -3.70
C SER A 44 10.55 -5.26 -2.24
N ASN A 45 10.96 -4.39 -1.31
CA ASN A 45 10.97 -4.72 0.12
C ASN A 45 9.63 -4.40 0.81
N CYS A 46 8.83 -3.47 0.26
CA CYS A 46 7.55 -3.05 0.80
C CYS A 46 6.42 -3.25 -0.21
N LEU A 47 5.28 -3.74 0.25
CA LEU A 47 4.01 -3.72 -0.50
C LEU A 47 3.09 -2.68 0.13
N VAL A 48 2.51 -1.79 -0.68
CA VAL A 48 1.55 -0.78 -0.23
C VAL A 48 0.22 -1.03 -0.92
N PHE A 49 -0.85 -1.17 -0.14
CA PHE A 49 -2.22 -1.30 -0.62
C PHE A 49 -3.04 -0.09 -0.19
N LEU A 50 -3.50 0.71 -1.15
CA LEU A 50 -4.41 1.83 -0.91
C LEU A 50 -5.84 1.34 -1.15
N SER A 51 -6.72 1.50 -0.16
CA SER A 51 -8.09 1.00 -0.24
C SER A 51 -9.13 2.06 0.06
N GLY A 52 -10.10 2.20 -0.84
CA GLY A 52 -11.32 3.00 -0.65
C GLY A 52 -12.50 2.18 -0.14
N MET A 53 -12.27 0.97 0.37
CA MET A 53 -13.33 0.09 0.86
C MET A 53 -13.88 0.61 2.18
N LYS A 54 -15.20 0.55 2.36
CA LYS A 54 -15.91 0.96 3.58
C LYS A 54 -16.13 -0.17 4.59
N GLU A 55 -16.07 -1.41 4.11
CA GLU A 55 -16.29 -2.60 4.92
C GLU A 55 -15.34 -3.70 4.46
N LEU A 56 -14.91 -4.50 5.43
CA LEU A 56 -14.12 -5.70 5.20
C LEU A 56 -14.96 -6.90 5.63
N ASN A 57 -14.98 -7.96 4.82
CA ASN A 57 -15.40 -9.25 5.35
C ASN A 57 -14.23 -9.92 6.07
N ASN A 58 -14.52 -10.78 7.04
CA ASN A 58 -13.47 -11.43 7.85
C ASN A 58 -12.67 -12.48 7.05
N THR A 59 -13.08 -12.77 5.80
CA THR A 59 -12.44 -13.76 4.93
C THR A 59 -11.36 -13.15 4.03
N TRP A 60 -11.32 -11.83 3.87
CA TRP A 60 -10.30 -11.15 3.08
C TRP A 60 -8.99 -11.05 3.85
N LYS A 61 -7.95 -11.65 3.28
CA LYS A 61 -6.60 -11.64 3.82
C LYS A 61 -5.61 -11.21 2.74
N ILE A 62 -4.74 -10.27 3.10
CA ILE A 62 -3.56 -9.86 2.35
C ILE A 62 -2.40 -10.74 2.82
N LYS A 63 -2.09 -11.75 2.02
CA LYS A 63 -0.98 -12.69 2.21
C LYS A 63 -0.21 -12.80 0.90
N PRO A 64 0.64 -11.81 0.59
CA PRO A 64 1.46 -11.85 -0.60
C PRO A 64 2.31 -13.11 -0.63
N ARG A 65 2.29 -13.82 -1.76
CA ARG A 65 3.10 -15.02 -1.99
C ARG A 65 4.60 -14.73 -1.85
N HIS A 66 5.01 -13.49 -2.12
CA HIS A 66 6.39 -13.05 -1.97
C HIS A 66 6.64 -12.48 -0.57
N LYS A 67 7.87 -12.69 -0.10
CA LYS A 67 8.31 -12.25 1.22
C LYS A 67 8.68 -10.77 1.18
N TYR A 68 7.68 -9.90 1.09
CA TYR A 68 7.86 -8.50 1.44
C TYR A 68 8.26 -8.42 2.92
N GLN A 69 9.22 -7.55 3.22
CA GLN A 69 9.66 -7.25 4.58
C GLN A 69 8.61 -6.40 5.30
N ARG A 70 7.87 -5.59 4.55
CA ARG A 70 6.83 -4.71 5.07
C ARG A 70 5.59 -4.74 4.19
N ILE A 71 4.41 -4.81 4.82
CA ILE A 71 3.12 -4.61 4.16
C ILE A 71 2.47 -3.38 4.81
N VAL A 72 1.98 -2.45 4.00
CA VAL A 72 1.25 -1.27 4.50
C VAL A 72 -0.10 -1.22 3.82
N VAL A 73 -1.16 -1.15 4.60
CA VAL A 73 -2.52 -0.95 4.10
C VAL A 73 -2.99 0.43 4.53
N ALA A 74 -3.29 1.30 3.57
CA ALA A 74 -3.82 2.63 3.84
C ALA A 74 -5.30 2.68 3.46
N SER A 75 -6.15 2.85 4.47
CA SER A 75 -7.60 2.96 4.31
C SER A 75 -8.00 4.41 4.12
N LEU A 76 -8.62 4.74 2.98
CA LEU A 76 -9.14 6.07 2.61
C LEU A 76 -10.56 6.32 3.14
N GLN A 77 -11.20 5.31 3.72
CA GLN A 77 -12.59 5.37 4.22
C GLN A 77 -12.69 4.91 5.69
N GLY A 78 -11.57 4.78 6.40
CA GLY A 78 -11.55 4.47 7.84
C GLY A 78 -11.78 3.00 8.21
N THR A 79 -11.98 2.11 7.23
CA THR A 79 -12.06 0.65 7.43
C THR A 79 -10.81 0.12 8.11
N ASP A 80 -11.00 -0.71 9.13
CA ASP A 80 -9.91 -1.39 9.80
C ASP A 80 -9.47 -2.65 9.03
N PHE A 81 -8.18 -2.69 8.69
CA PHE A 81 -7.53 -3.81 8.00
C PHE A 81 -6.59 -4.60 8.93
N SER A 82 -6.60 -4.31 10.24
CA SER A 82 -5.72 -4.96 11.23
C SER A 82 -5.81 -6.49 11.19
N GLU A 83 -7.00 -7.05 11.01
CA GLU A 83 -7.18 -8.49 10.88
C GLU A 83 -6.87 -9.04 9.48
N ALA A 84 -6.83 -8.19 8.45
CA ALA A 84 -6.60 -8.60 7.07
C ALA A 84 -5.12 -8.87 6.76
N ILE A 85 -4.22 -8.35 7.59
CA ILE A 85 -2.77 -8.38 7.40
C ILE A 85 -2.09 -9.31 8.40
N ASP A 86 -0.87 -9.74 8.08
CA ASP A 86 -0.04 -10.51 9.01
C ASP A 86 0.90 -9.61 9.84
N ASP A 87 1.77 -10.24 10.62
CA ASP A 87 2.74 -9.62 11.54
C ASP A 87 3.75 -8.67 10.87
N ARG A 88 3.91 -8.76 9.55
CA ARG A 88 4.75 -7.84 8.76
C ARG A 88 3.99 -6.58 8.35
N GLY A 89 2.68 -6.57 8.59
CA GLY A 89 1.75 -5.56 8.16
C GLY A 89 1.56 -4.42 9.15
N VAL A 90 1.19 -3.25 8.62
CA VAL A 90 0.53 -2.20 9.38
C VAL A 90 -0.68 -1.68 8.61
N ALA A 91 -1.80 -1.51 9.31
CA ALA A 91 -2.98 -0.84 8.79
C ALA A 91 -3.00 0.60 9.31
N ILE A 92 -3.16 1.56 8.41
CA ILE A 92 -3.31 2.97 8.76
C ILE A 92 -4.56 3.54 8.12
N ASN A 93 -5.25 4.41 8.87
CA ASN A 93 -6.31 5.23 8.32
C ASN A 93 -5.72 6.55 7.80
N VAL A 94 -6.02 6.87 6.56
CA VAL A 94 -5.68 8.13 5.89
C VAL A 94 -6.98 8.78 5.39
N SER A 95 -7.01 10.10 5.28
CA SER A 95 -8.15 10.80 4.70
C SER A 95 -8.33 10.44 3.23
N SER A 96 -9.57 10.53 2.73
CA SER A 96 -9.85 10.52 1.28
C SER A 96 -9.12 11.64 0.55
N ASN A 97 -8.80 12.74 1.24
CA ASN A 97 -7.88 13.78 0.76
C ASN A 97 -6.42 13.34 0.94
N PHE A 98 -6.04 12.22 0.31
CA PHE A 98 -4.74 11.58 0.50
C PHE A 98 -3.55 12.50 0.18
N THR A 99 -3.74 13.50 -0.68
CA THR A 99 -2.70 14.47 -1.08
C THR A 99 -2.33 15.46 0.03
N GLU A 100 -3.11 15.57 1.10
CA GLU A 100 -2.75 16.40 2.24
C GLU A 100 -1.44 15.90 2.87
N PRO A 101 -0.50 16.81 3.21
CA PRO A 101 0.82 16.44 3.71
C PRO A 101 0.79 15.48 4.91
N GLU A 102 -0.21 15.62 5.78
CA GLU A 102 -0.45 14.75 6.94
C GLU A 102 -0.55 13.27 6.55
N ASN A 103 -1.34 12.99 5.51
CA ASN A 103 -1.68 11.63 5.07
C ASN A 103 -0.51 10.99 4.34
N VAL A 104 0.17 11.76 3.49
CA VAL A 104 1.40 11.34 2.84
C VAL A 104 2.46 11.02 3.88
N LYS A 105 2.67 11.91 4.85
CA LYS A 105 3.64 11.69 5.94
C LYS A 105 3.31 10.42 6.72
N LYS A 106 2.05 10.20 7.08
CA LYS A 106 1.61 8.99 7.79
C LYS A 106 1.92 7.72 7.03
N LEU A 107 1.66 7.70 5.71
CA LEU A 107 1.99 6.56 4.86
C LEU A 107 3.51 6.33 4.78
N ILE A 108 4.28 7.38 4.53
CA ILE A 108 5.74 7.26 4.41
C ILE A 108 6.36 6.79 5.73
N THR A 109 5.91 7.31 6.87
CA THR A 109 6.33 6.83 8.19
C THR A 109 6.03 5.34 8.36
N ALA A 110 4.81 4.90 8.03
CA ALA A 110 4.42 3.48 8.14
C ALA A 110 5.30 2.56 7.27
N ILE A 111 5.73 3.03 6.09
CA ILE A 111 6.68 2.32 5.23
C ILE A 111 8.06 2.26 5.91
N LEU A 112 8.60 3.39 6.34
CA LEU A 112 9.97 3.49 6.85
C LEU A 112 10.17 2.76 8.18
N GLU A 113 9.20 2.79 9.09
CA GLU A 113 9.27 2.10 10.39
C GLU A 113 9.52 0.59 10.23
N GLY A 114 9.02 -0.03 9.17
CA GLY A 114 9.29 -1.43 8.86
C GLY A 114 10.75 -1.75 8.56
N PHE A 115 11.57 -0.74 8.28
CA PHE A 115 12.99 -0.90 7.94
C PHE A 115 13.92 -0.39 9.04
N VAL A 116 13.48 0.57 9.86
CA VAL A 116 14.31 1.18 10.92
C VAL A 116 14.65 0.16 12.03
N THR A 117 13.73 -0.74 12.38
CA THR A 117 13.97 -1.80 13.38
C THR A 117 14.93 -2.90 12.92
N SER A 118 15.37 -2.90 11.67
CA SER A 118 16.34 -3.90 11.15
C SER A 118 17.80 -3.55 11.44
N SER A 119 18.07 -2.45 12.16
CA SER A 119 19.40 -1.83 12.27
C SER A 119 20.20 -2.15 13.54
N PHE A 120 19.74 -3.01 14.44
CA PHE A 120 20.50 -3.38 15.64
C PHE A 120 20.39 -4.87 15.98
N LYS A 121 21.32 -5.64 15.43
CA LYS A 121 21.90 -6.80 16.10
C LYS A 121 23.41 -6.57 16.12
N VAL A 122 23.91 -6.03 17.23
CA VAL A 122 25.32 -6.12 17.64
C VAL A 122 25.47 -7.39 18.44
#